data_AF-A0A180ER35-F1
#
_entry.id   AF-A0A180ER35-F1
#
_cell.length_a   1.000
_cell.length_b   1.000
_cell.length_c   1.000
_cell.angle_alpha   90.00
_cell.angle_beta   90.00
_cell.angle_gamma   90.00
#
_symmetry.space_group_name_H-M   'P 1'
#
loop_
_entity.id
_entity.type
_entity.pdbx_description
1 polymer ?
#
loop_
_entity_poly.entity_id
_entity_poly.type
_entity_poly.pdbx_seq_one_letter_code
_entity_poly.pdbx_strand_id
1 'polypeptide(L)'
;MERMMRQNWWKILGVLLVVYGIVFGMLVPLKPNLVSVSPRSATPGESVTLEVIGYNTSFLGAAPDSGRDELGARAGAKAWVRAGDGLAISASEVKIKDDRRATLRFDIPSYLPDAELEAGEAKTYPLILSTPNDGSFVDAVGITIRQANTPPDTETANAGWTGGIAKGDLYTSDKMTFPYRGLLGETIRNTYFHVSLWFAMMFVFIAACTYAVKYLRRSRGQHITETSIVSYRDRADFWSVAFTSVGMLFGILGLLTGALWAKYTWGSFWSWDIKQFTTLIALLIYAGYFALRAAIQDPEQRARLSASYNIFAFAALIPLIYIIPRISGNSLHPGAAGNPALGGEDLDNTMRMIFYPIIIGWTLMGFWMAGIKYRLTVAQEKLDLRHS
;
A
#
# COMPACT_ATOMS: atom_id res chain seq x y z
N MET A 1 35.32 21.03 6.22
CA MET A 1 34.06 20.63 5.54
C MET A 1 33.98 19.12 5.30
N GLU A 2 35.04 18.50 4.80
CA GLU A 2 35.11 17.07 4.44
C GLU A 2 34.83 16.08 5.60
N ARG A 3 35.42 16.31 6.79
CA ARG A 3 35.18 15.49 7.99
C ARG A 3 33.74 15.57 8.50
N MET A 4 33.11 16.74 8.37
CA MET A 4 31.72 16.98 8.76
C MET A 4 30.75 16.32 7.77
N MET A 5 31.05 16.32 6.47
CA MET A 5 30.30 15.55 5.47
C MET A 5 30.44 14.04 5.70
N ARG A 6 31.65 13.53 5.98
CA ARG A 6 31.86 12.11 6.30
C ARG A 6 31.13 11.62 7.56
N GLN A 7 30.79 12.48 8.52
CA GLN A 7 30.06 12.08 9.73
C GLN A 7 28.54 12.22 9.62
N ASN A 8 28.05 13.08 8.71
CA ASN A 8 26.63 13.42 8.60
C ASN A 8 25.98 13.01 7.26
N TRP A 9 26.71 12.34 6.37
CA TRP A 9 26.20 11.93 5.04
C TRP A 9 24.88 11.16 5.12
N TRP A 10 24.73 10.28 6.10
CA TRP A 10 23.52 9.47 6.28
C TRP A 10 22.29 10.31 6.68
N LYS A 11 22.49 11.46 7.33
CA LYS A 11 21.40 12.41 7.65
C LYS A 11 20.93 13.11 6.38
N ILE A 12 21.88 13.57 5.57
CA ILE A 12 21.62 14.18 4.27
C ILE A 12 20.90 13.17 3.37
N LEU A 13 21.40 11.93 3.31
CA LEU A 13 20.76 10.84 2.59
C LEU A 13 19.34 10.59 3.09
N GLY A 14 19.13 10.55 4.42
CA GLY A 14 17.78 10.40 5.00
C GLY A 14 16.79 11.44 4.49
N VAL A 15 17.20 12.72 4.49
CA VAL A 15 16.39 13.82 3.96
C VAL A 15 16.14 13.65 2.46
N LEU A 16 17.18 13.36 1.68
CA LEU A 16 17.07 13.19 0.23
C LEU A 16 16.12 12.04 -0.15
N LEU A 17 16.19 10.92 0.56
CA LEU A 17 15.33 9.76 0.30
C LEU A 17 13.86 10.04 0.66
N VAL A 18 13.59 10.77 1.75
CA VAL A 18 12.22 11.20 2.07
C VAL A 18 11.71 12.17 1.02
N VAL A 19 12.49 13.19 0.64
CA VAL A 19 12.09 14.13 -0.42
C VAL A 19 11.85 13.41 -1.74
N TYR A 20 12.74 12.51 -2.15
CA TYR A 20 12.56 11.65 -3.31
C TYR A 20 11.25 10.86 -3.24
N GLY A 21 10.99 10.20 -2.10
CA GLY A 21 9.78 9.41 -1.90
C GLY A 21 8.50 10.23 -1.98
N ILE A 22 8.50 11.44 -1.41
CA ILE A 22 7.36 12.36 -1.45
C ILE A 22 7.14 12.87 -2.88
N VAL A 23 8.20 13.36 -3.54
CA VAL A 23 8.10 13.97 -4.86
C VAL A 23 7.69 12.92 -5.90
N PHE A 24 8.42 11.82 -6.02
CA PHE A 24 8.12 10.80 -7.02
C PHE A 24 6.87 9.99 -6.66
N GLY A 25 6.57 9.82 -5.36
CA GLY A 25 5.31 9.23 -4.89
C GLY A 25 4.08 10.04 -5.30
N MET A 26 4.22 11.34 -5.57
CA MET A 26 3.14 12.22 -6.04
C MET A 26 3.16 12.48 -7.55
N LEU A 27 4.33 12.46 -8.19
CA LEU A 27 4.47 12.81 -9.60
C LEU A 27 4.25 11.63 -10.56
N VAL A 28 4.58 10.40 -10.16
CA VAL A 28 4.40 9.23 -11.05
C VAL A 28 2.90 8.98 -11.25
N PRO A 29 2.36 9.02 -12.47
CA PRO A 29 0.91 8.89 -12.68
C PRO A 29 0.42 7.45 -12.44
N LEU A 30 -0.87 7.30 -12.13
CA LEU A 30 -1.49 5.97 -12.19
C LEU A 30 -1.62 5.51 -13.64
N LYS A 31 -1.54 4.20 -13.83
CA LYS A 31 -1.76 3.55 -15.12
C LYS A 31 -3.15 3.91 -15.62
N PRO A 32 -3.32 4.22 -16.91
CA PRO A 32 -4.65 4.47 -17.43
C PRO A 32 -5.55 3.25 -17.24
N ASN A 33 -6.83 3.46 -16.94
CA ASN A 33 -7.80 2.39 -16.71
C ASN A 33 -9.25 2.90 -16.86
N LEU A 34 -10.23 2.02 -16.71
CA LEU A 34 -11.65 2.35 -16.73
C LEU A 34 -12.16 2.76 -15.33
N VAL A 35 -12.86 3.90 -15.28
CA VAL A 35 -13.57 4.40 -14.08
C VAL A 35 -15.01 3.91 -14.07
N SER A 36 -15.64 3.91 -15.25
CA SER A 36 -17.07 3.60 -15.39
C SER A 36 -17.31 2.81 -16.66
N VAL A 37 -18.23 1.85 -16.56
CA VAL A 37 -18.79 1.05 -17.65
C VAL A 37 -20.29 1.01 -17.41
N SER A 38 -21.09 1.42 -18.39
CA SER A 38 -22.55 1.49 -18.28
C SER A 38 -23.21 1.21 -19.63
N PRO A 39 -24.30 0.42 -19.72
CA PRO A 39 -24.90 -0.33 -18.62
C PRO A 39 -24.01 -1.49 -18.16
N ARG A 40 -24.23 -1.99 -16.93
CA ARG A 40 -23.57 -3.22 -16.43
C ARG A 40 -24.40 -4.48 -16.62
N SER A 41 -25.41 -4.41 -17.46
CA SER A 41 -26.31 -5.53 -17.75
C SER A 41 -26.54 -5.65 -19.24
N ALA A 42 -26.65 -6.89 -19.71
CA ALA A 42 -27.04 -7.17 -21.09
C ALA A 42 -27.98 -8.38 -21.17
N THR A 43 -28.76 -8.44 -22.25
CA THR A 43 -29.70 -9.52 -22.54
C THR A 43 -29.05 -10.50 -23.54
N PRO A 44 -29.13 -11.82 -23.32
CA PRO A 44 -28.70 -12.79 -24.31
C PRO A 44 -29.44 -12.63 -25.64
N GLY A 45 -28.72 -12.74 -26.76
CA GLY A 45 -29.27 -12.63 -28.11
C GLY A 45 -29.49 -11.19 -28.61
N GLU A 46 -29.19 -10.17 -27.80
CA GLU A 46 -29.32 -8.76 -28.16
C GLU A 46 -27.96 -8.06 -28.30
N SER A 47 -27.91 -6.99 -29.09
CA SER A 47 -26.76 -6.08 -29.06
C SER A 47 -26.85 -5.15 -27.85
N VAL A 48 -25.73 -4.92 -27.17
CA VAL A 48 -25.59 -3.92 -26.10
C VAL A 48 -24.53 -2.90 -26.48
N THR A 49 -24.78 -1.61 -26.20
CA THR A 49 -23.78 -0.55 -26.34
C THR A 49 -23.37 -0.06 -24.96
N LEU A 50 -22.11 -0.27 -24.61
CA LEU A 50 -21.51 0.16 -23.35
C LEU A 50 -20.84 1.52 -23.53
N GLU A 51 -21.21 2.50 -22.73
CA GLU A 51 -20.43 3.71 -22.51
C GLU A 51 -19.33 3.44 -21.49
N VAL A 52 -18.10 3.76 -21.86
CA VAL A 52 -16.94 3.63 -20.97
C VAL A 52 -16.31 4.99 -20.71
N ILE A 53 -15.90 5.22 -19.47
CA ILE A 53 -15.17 6.42 -19.04
C ILE A 53 -13.82 5.99 -18.49
N GLY A 54 -12.75 6.47 -19.08
CA GLY A 54 -11.38 6.23 -18.68
C GLY A 54 -10.82 7.24 -17.66
N TYR A 55 -9.77 6.80 -17.00
CA TYR A 55 -8.90 7.54 -16.09
C TYR A 55 -7.51 7.64 -16.72
N ASN A 56 -6.93 8.85 -16.80
CA ASN A 56 -5.60 9.08 -17.38
C ASN A 56 -5.43 8.49 -18.79
N THR A 57 -6.51 8.38 -19.55
CA THR A 57 -6.58 7.76 -20.89
C THR A 57 -6.38 8.82 -21.97
N SER A 58 -5.94 8.36 -23.14
CA SER A 58 -5.64 9.14 -24.34
C SER A 58 -6.32 8.47 -25.56
N PHE A 59 -7.62 8.19 -25.43
CA PHE A 59 -8.35 7.41 -26.43
C PHE A 59 -8.35 8.05 -27.83
N LEU A 60 -8.29 9.37 -28.00
CA LEU A 60 -8.32 9.97 -29.35
C LEU A 60 -7.16 9.50 -30.22
N GLY A 61 -5.98 9.29 -29.64
CA GLY A 61 -4.85 8.76 -30.39
C GLY A 61 -4.95 7.27 -30.73
N ALA A 62 -6.06 6.61 -30.36
CA ALA A 62 -6.41 5.24 -30.74
C ALA A 62 -7.61 5.20 -31.71
N ALA A 63 -8.02 6.35 -32.26
CA ALA A 63 -9.11 6.45 -33.21
C ALA A 63 -8.78 5.74 -34.53
N PRO A 64 -9.77 5.21 -35.27
CA PRO A 64 -9.54 4.41 -36.48
C PRO A 64 -8.75 5.12 -37.60
N ASP A 65 -8.69 6.45 -37.54
CA ASP A 65 -8.01 7.37 -38.46
C ASP A 65 -6.66 7.89 -37.94
N SER A 66 -6.22 7.49 -36.74
CA SER A 66 -5.05 8.04 -36.04
C SER A 66 -3.67 7.57 -36.55
N GLY A 67 -3.61 6.70 -37.57
CA GLY A 67 -2.38 6.22 -38.19
C GLY A 67 -2.17 4.70 -38.05
N ARG A 68 -0.97 4.23 -38.43
CA ARG A 68 -0.56 2.81 -38.30
C ARG A 68 0.31 2.61 -37.06
N ASP A 69 0.26 1.44 -36.45
CA ASP A 69 1.19 1.05 -35.39
C ASP A 69 2.61 0.82 -35.93
N GLU A 70 3.59 0.61 -35.05
CA GLU A 70 5.00 0.31 -35.39
C GLU A 70 5.15 -0.96 -36.28
N LEU A 71 4.10 -1.77 -36.40
CA LEU A 71 4.02 -3.00 -37.20
C LEU A 71 3.20 -2.81 -38.50
N GLY A 72 2.73 -1.61 -38.79
CA GLY A 72 2.04 -1.27 -40.05
C GLY A 72 0.56 -1.67 -40.13
N ALA A 73 -0.07 -2.12 -39.04
CA ALA A 73 -1.50 -2.42 -38.94
C ALA A 73 -2.32 -1.20 -38.49
N ARG A 74 -3.64 -1.21 -38.74
CA ARG A 74 -4.56 -0.15 -38.25
C ARG A 74 -4.60 -0.20 -36.72
N ALA A 75 -3.99 0.78 -36.07
CA ALA A 75 -3.84 0.88 -34.63
C ALA A 75 -5.14 1.40 -33.99
N GLY A 76 -6.15 0.54 -33.87
CA GLY A 76 -7.44 0.88 -33.30
C GLY A 76 -7.61 0.36 -31.88
N ALA A 77 -8.41 1.06 -31.08
CA ALA A 77 -8.91 0.51 -29.83
C ALA A 77 -9.70 -0.78 -30.09
N LYS A 78 -9.41 -1.84 -29.34
CA LYS A 78 -10.10 -3.13 -29.39
C LYS A 78 -10.68 -3.45 -28.02
N ALA A 79 -11.85 -4.09 -27.97
CA ALA A 79 -12.47 -4.47 -26.71
C ALA A 79 -13.08 -5.87 -26.77
N TRP A 80 -13.09 -6.53 -25.61
CA TRP A 80 -13.58 -7.89 -25.44
C TRP A 80 -14.32 -8.05 -24.11
N VAL A 81 -15.34 -8.91 -24.09
CA VAL A 81 -15.86 -9.48 -22.84
C VAL A 81 -15.35 -10.91 -22.75
N ARG A 82 -14.59 -11.22 -21.69
CA ARG A 82 -13.92 -12.52 -21.52
C ARG A 82 -14.73 -13.43 -20.61
N ALA A 83 -14.92 -14.68 -21.02
CA ALA A 83 -15.62 -15.69 -20.22
C ALA A 83 -14.75 -16.85 -19.75
N GLY A 84 -13.56 -17.04 -20.32
CA GLY A 84 -12.66 -18.10 -19.91
C GLY A 84 -11.42 -18.18 -20.79
N ASP A 85 -10.81 -19.36 -20.85
CA ASP A 85 -9.67 -19.63 -21.72
C ASP A 85 -10.17 -19.89 -23.15
N GLY A 86 -9.78 -19.03 -24.08
CA GLY A 86 -10.22 -19.06 -25.48
C GLY A 86 -11.64 -18.51 -25.72
N LEU A 87 -12.45 -18.33 -24.67
CA LEU A 87 -13.84 -17.86 -24.77
C LEU A 87 -13.96 -16.37 -24.49
N ALA A 88 -14.30 -15.60 -25.52
CA ALA A 88 -14.56 -14.17 -25.43
C ALA A 88 -15.48 -13.70 -26.57
N ILE A 89 -16.09 -12.54 -26.40
CA ILE A 89 -16.78 -11.82 -27.47
C ILE A 89 -16.03 -10.52 -27.76
N SER A 90 -15.73 -10.28 -29.03
CA SER A 90 -15.11 -9.04 -29.49
C SER A 90 -16.17 -7.97 -29.70
N ALA A 91 -15.84 -6.72 -29.43
CA ALA A 91 -16.72 -5.60 -29.76
C ALA A 91 -16.91 -5.53 -31.29
N SER A 92 -18.16 -5.47 -31.75
CA SER A 92 -18.48 -5.27 -33.16
C SER A 92 -18.24 -3.82 -33.60
N GLU A 93 -18.26 -2.88 -32.66
CA GLU A 93 -17.89 -1.48 -32.90
C GLU A 93 -17.20 -0.86 -31.67
N VAL A 94 -16.13 -0.11 -31.90
CA VAL A 94 -15.49 0.74 -30.89
C VAL A 94 -15.46 2.17 -31.42
N LYS A 95 -16.27 3.03 -30.81
CA LYS A 95 -16.39 4.44 -31.21
C LYS A 95 -15.85 5.35 -30.12
N ILE A 96 -14.76 6.04 -30.44
CA ILE A 96 -14.10 6.97 -29.53
C ILE A 96 -14.82 8.31 -29.62
N LYS A 97 -15.20 8.87 -28.47
CA LYS A 97 -15.87 10.18 -28.37
C LYS A 97 -14.89 11.29 -28.05
N ASP A 98 -14.00 11.05 -27.09
CA ASP A 98 -12.93 11.94 -26.65
C ASP A 98 -11.83 11.11 -25.95
N ASP A 99 -10.79 11.75 -25.40
CA ASP A 99 -9.65 11.06 -24.78
C ASP A 99 -10.03 10.13 -23.61
N ARG A 100 -11.20 10.34 -23.02
CA ARG A 100 -11.66 9.60 -21.85
C ARG A 100 -12.95 8.84 -22.09
N ARG A 101 -13.64 9.02 -23.21
CA ARG A 101 -14.95 8.43 -23.45
C ARG A 101 -14.97 7.64 -24.74
N ALA A 102 -15.49 6.43 -24.67
CA ALA A 102 -15.76 5.60 -25.83
C ALA A 102 -17.08 4.84 -25.65
N THR A 103 -17.65 4.38 -26.77
CA THR A 103 -18.77 3.45 -26.79
C THR A 103 -18.33 2.15 -27.44
N LEU A 104 -18.66 1.04 -26.79
CA LEU A 104 -18.30 -0.31 -27.20
C LEU A 104 -19.59 -1.07 -27.49
N ARG A 105 -19.78 -1.52 -28.72
CA ARG A 105 -20.94 -2.34 -29.08
C ARG A 105 -20.55 -3.81 -29.07
N PHE A 106 -21.34 -4.63 -28.40
CA PHE A 106 -21.20 -6.08 -28.36
C PHE A 106 -22.50 -6.73 -28.81
N ASP A 107 -22.37 -7.81 -29.57
CA ASP A 107 -23.48 -8.68 -29.93
C ASP A 107 -23.46 -9.89 -28.98
N ILE A 108 -24.41 -9.93 -28.05
CA ILE A 108 -24.39 -10.92 -26.98
C ILE A 108 -24.95 -12.25 -27.50
N PRO A 109 -24.21 -13.37 -27.37
CA PRO A 109 -24.73 -14.68 -27.73
C PRO A 109 -26.00 -15.06 -26.98
N SER A 110 -26.83 -15.91 -27.57
CA SER A 110 -28.06 -16.39 -26.94
C SER A 110 -27.81 -17.25 -25.69
N TYR A 111 -26.61 -17.80 -25.56
CA TYR A 111 -26.20 -18.63 -24.43
C TYR A 111 -24.88 -18.13 -23.82
N LEU A 112 -24.80 -18.20 -22.50
CA LEU A 112 -23.58 -18.02 -21.74
C LEU A 112 -22.73 -19.30 -21.87
N PRO A 113 -21.39 -19.21 -21.84
CA PRO A 113 -20.49 -20.34 -22.03
C PRO A 113 -20.33 -21.12 -20.72
N ASP A 114 -21.45 -21.62 -20.22
CA ASP A 114 -21.59 -22.40 -19.00
C ASP A 114 -22.84 -23.28 -19.15
N ALA A 115 -22.64 -24.57 -19.46
CA ALA A 115 -23.72 -25.50 -19.76
C ALA A 115 -24.56 -25.87 -18.52
N GLU A 116 -24.01 -25.66 -17.33
CA GLU A 116 -24.68 -25.96 -16.05
C GLU A 116 -25.53 -24.77 -15.55
N LEU A 117 -25.40 -23.59 -16.19
CA LEU A 117 -26.10 -22.39 -15.77
C LEU A 117 -27.59 -22.45 -16.14
N GLU A 118 -28.46 -22.42 -15.12
CA GLU A 118 -29.90 -22.55 -15.31
C GLU A 118 -30.55 -21.25 -15.82
N ALA A 119 -31.72 -21.38 -16.44
CA ALA A 119 -32.53 -20.25 -16.87
C ALA A 119 -32.86 -19.33 -15.68
N GLY A 120 -32.63 -18.02 -15.85
CA GLY A 120 -32.83 -17.02 -14.82
C GLY A 120 -31.59 -16.74 -13.97
N GLU A 121 -30.53 -17.55 -14.02
CA GLU A 121 -29.28 -17.26 -13.33
C GLU A 121 -28.46 -16.18 -14.05
N ALA A 122 -27.61 -15.46 -13.31
CA ALA A 122 -26.80 -14.37 -13.86
C ALA A 122 -25.32 -14.57 -13.55
N LYS A 123 -24.48 -14.30 -14.54
CA LYS A 123 -23.02 -14.38 -14.42
C LYS A 123 -22.39 -13.08 -14.89
N THR A 124 -21.28 -12.73 -14.24
CA THR A 124 -20.55 -11.49 -14.48
C THR A 124 -19.27 -11.78 -15.25
N TYR A 125 -19.05 -11.02 -16.31
CA TYR A 125 -17.91 -11.19 -17.22
C TYR A 125 -17.05 -9.93 -17.28
N PRO A 126 -15.73 -10.05 -17.09
CA PRO A 126 -14.83 -8.92 -17.17
C PRO A 126 -14.78 -8.32 -18.58
N LEU A 127 -14.69 -6.99 -18.63
CA LEU A 127 -14.47 -6.22 -19.85
C LEU A 127 -12.98 -5.90 -19.98
N ILE A 128 -12.43 -6.15 -21.16
CA ILE A 128 -11.06 -5.80 -21.53
C ILE A 128 -11.13 -4.77 -22.64
N LEU A 129 -10.44 -3.65 -22.48
CA LEU A 129 -10.26 -2.63 -23.51
C LEU A 129 -8.75 -2.46 -23.72
N SER A 130 -8.29 -2.51 -24.95
CA SER A 130 -6.89 -2.35 -25.30
C SER A 130 -6.73 -1.26 -26.33
N THR A 131 -5.78 -0.35 -26.09
CA THR A 131 -5.48 0.77 -26.97
C THR A 131 -3.97 0.84 -27.22
N PRO A 132 -3.53 1.27 -28.41
CA PRO A 132 -2.11 1.42 -28.71
C PRO A 132 -1.37 2.35 -27.74
N ASN A 133 -1.98 3.46 -27.33
CA ASN A 133 -1.28 4.52 -26.58
C ASN A 133 -1.25 4.31 -25.05
N ASP A 134 -2.23 3.60 -24.53
CA ASP A 134 -2.40 3.43 -23.08
C ASP A 134 -2.28 1.97 -22.64
N GLY A 135 -2.17 1.05 -23.60
CA GLY A 135 -2.11 -0.38 -23.37
C GLY A 135 -3.48 -0.97 -23.02
N SER A 136 -3.45 -2.07 -22.27
CA SER A 136 -4.63 -2.87 -21.95
C SER A 136 -5.15 -2.60 -20.53
N PHE A 137 -6.47 -2.47 -20.46
CA PHE A 137 -7.29 -2.23 -19.27
C PHE A 137 -8.18 -3.45 -18.99
N VAL A 138 -8.43 -3.70 -17.71
CA VAL A 138 -9.34 -4.76 -17.28
C VAL A 138 -10.29 -4.17 -16.25
N ASP A 139 -11.58 -4.16 -16.57
CA ASP A 139 -12.65 -4.00 -15.59
C ASP A 139 -13.13 -5.39 -15.17
N ALA A 140 -12.77 -5.80 -13.95
CA ALA A 140 -13.09 -7.12 -13.42
C ALA A 140 -14.60 -7.30 -13.19
N VAL A 141 -15.37 -6.20 -13.08
CA VAL A 141 -16.83 -6.24 -12.98
C VAL A 141 -17.45 -6.38 -14.37
N GLY A 142 -17.07 -5.53 -15.32
CA GLY A 142 -17.54 -5.64 -16.71
C GLY A 142 -19.07 -5.64 -16.82
N ILE A 143 -19.64 -6.71 -17.37
CA ILE A 143 -21.08 -6.86 -17.62
C ILE A 143 -21.67 -8.11 -16.96
N THR A 144 -22.86 -7.97 -16.40
CA THR A 144 -23.67 -9.08 -15.89
C THR A 144 -24.72 -9.48 -16.92
N ILE A 145 -24.76 -10.74 -17.27
CA ILE A 145 -25.71 -11.28 -18.25
C ILE A 145 -26.57 -12.32 -17.53
N ARG A 146 -27.89 -12.23 -17.68
CA ARG A 146 -28.84 -13.21 -17.12
C ARG A 146 -29.25 -14.19 -18.21
N GLN A 147 -29.02 -15.48 -17.99
CA GLN A 147 -29.37 -16.53 -18.93
C GLN A 147 -30.89 -16.60 -19.11
N ALA A 148 -31.36 -16.51 -20.36
CA ALA A 148 -32.79 -16.55 -20.64
C ALA A 148 -33.33 -17.99 -20.66
N ASN A 149 -32.58 -18.91 -21.27
CA ASN A 149 -32.93 -20.33 -21.41
C ASN A 149 -31.70 -21.21 -21.14
N THR A 150 -31.87 -22.37 -20.51
CA THR A 150 -30.76 -23.32 -20.29
C THR A 150 -30.19 -23.82 -21.63
N PRO A 151 -28.85 -23.83 -21.84
CA PRO A 151 -28.25 -24.39 -23.03
C PRO A 151 -28.49 -25.91 -23.13
N PRO A 152 -28.71 -26.48 -24.32
CA PRO A 152 -28.89 -27.92 -24.48
C PRO A 152 -27.59 -28.71 -24.25
N ASP A 153 -26.44 -28.12 -24.55
CA ASP A 153 -25.12 -28.74 -24.43
C ASP A 153 -24.00 -27.67 -24.38
N THR A 154 -22.77 -28.11 -24.08
CA THR A 154 -21.59 -27.24 -23.95
C THR A 154 -21.13 -26.61 -25.27
N GLU A 155 -21.33 -27.29 -26.40
CA GLU A 155 -20.96 -26.76 -27.71
C GLU A 155 -21.86 -25.57 -28.07
N THR A 156 -23.17 -25.73 -27.86
CA THR A 156 -24.18 -24.68 -28.03
C THR A 156 -23.96 -23.50 -27.09
N ALA A 157 -23.58 -23.76 -25.84
CA ALA A 157 -23.22 -22.72 -24.87
C ALA A 157 -22.03 -21.87 -25.33
N ASN A 158 -21.01 -22.50 -25.93
CA ASN A 158 -19.76 -21.86 -26.31
C ASN A 158 -19.77 -21.26 -27.73
N ALA A 159 -20.69 -21.67 -28.60
CA ALA A 159 -20.68 -21.34 -30.04
C ALA A 159 -20.59 -19.83 -30.35
N GLY A 160 -21.15 -18.97 -29.49
CA GLY A 160 -21.10 -17.51 -29.67
C GLY A 160 -19.88 -16.81 -29.05
N TRP A 161 -19.02 -17.53 -28.32
CA TRP A 161 -17.89 -16.97 -27.57
C TRP A 161 -16.55 -17.21 -28.26
N THR A 162 -16.50 -16.95 -29.57
CA THR A 162 -15.37 -17.30 -30.44
C THR A 162 -14.34 -16.18 -30.66
N GLY A 163 -14.58 -14.98 -30.10
CA GLY A 163 -13.71 -13.82 -30.17
C GLY A 163 -12.52 -13.87 -29.20
N GLY A 164 -11.89 -15.04 -29.05
CA GLY A 164 -10.75 -15.26 -28.17
C GLY A 164 -9.63 -14.23 -28.37
N ILE A 165 -8.99 -13.83 -27.28
CA ILE A 165 -7.88 -12.86 -27.30
C ILE A 165 -6.61 -13.61 -27.74
N ALA A 166 -6.07 -13.28 -28.91
CA ALA A 166 -4.86 -13.92 -29.43
C ALA A 166 -3.60 -13.22 -28.90
N LYS A 167 -2.46 -13.92 -29.01
CA LYS A 167 -1.15 -13.33 -28.68
C LYS A 167 -0.88 -12.15 -29.63
N GLY A 168 -0.68 -10.96 -29.07
CA GLY A 168 -0.47 -9.72 -29.81
C GLY A 168 -1.70 -8.82 -29.93
N ASP A 169 -2.88 -9.27 -29.48
CA ASP A 169 -4.08 -8.42 -29.45
C ASP A 169 -4.07 -7.38 -28.34
N LEU A 170 -3.30 -7.65 -27.27
CA LEU A 170 -3.20 -6.77 -26.12
C LEU A 170 -1.97 -5.89 -26.23
N TYR A 171 -2.20 -4.58 -26.32
CA TYR A 171 -1.16 -3.57 -26.25
C TYR A 171 -0.57 -3.46 -24.84
N THR A 172 0.75 -3.31 -24.77
CA THR A 172 1.50 -2.96 -23.57
C THR A 172 1.77 -1.47 -23.53
N SER A 173 2.01 -0.92 -22.33
CA SER A 173 2.44 0.47 -22.18
C SER A 173 3.78 0.49 -21.45
N ASP A 174 4.77 1.16 -22.03
CA ASP A 174 6.11 1.31 -21.44
C ASP A 174 6.19 2.51 -20.47
N LYS A 175 5.08 3.22 -20.27
CA LYS A 175 5.01 4.37 -19.37
C LYS A 175 5.24 3.92 -17.93
N MET A 176 6.16 4.59 -17.24
CA MET A 176 6.35 4.43 -15.79
C MET A 176 5.08 4.89 -15.07
N THR A 177 4.31 3.94 -14.54
CA THR A 177 3.02 4.21 -13.91
C THR A 177 2.82 3.36 -12.66
N PHE A 178 2.00 3.85 -11.74
CA PHE A 178 1.52 3.04 -10.62
C PHE A 178 0.31 2.21 -11.02
N PRO A 179 0.10 1.04 -10.40
CA PRO A 179 -1.09 0.23 -10.69
C PRO A 179 -2.36 0.98 -10.31
N TYR A 180 -3.34 1.00 -11.21
CA TYR A 180 -4.67 1.53 -10.91
C TYR A 180 -5.52 0.46 -10.23
N ARG A 181 -6.01 0.76 -9.03
CA ARG A 181 -6.96 -0.10 -8.28
C ARG A 181 -8.24 0.70 -8.07
N GLY A 182 -9.37 0.27 -8.65
CA GLY A 182 -10.61 1.06 -8.65
C GLY A 182 -11.08 1.52 -7.26
N LEU A 183 -10.94 0.69 -6.22
CA LEU A 183 -11.30 1.06 -4.85
C LEU A 183 -10.35 2.10 -4.22
N LEU A 184 -9.07 2.11 -4.60
CA LEU A 184 -8.07 3.00 -4.01
C LEU A 184 -7.90 4.29 -4.83
N GLY A 185 -7.87 4.17 -6.16
CA GLY A 185 -7.49 5.26 -7.06
C GLY A 185 -6.20 5.93 -6.61
N GLU A 186 -6.22 7.26 -6.59
CA GLU A 186 -5.09 8.11 -6.18
C GLU A 186 -4.69 7.96 -4.70
N THR A 187 -5.56 7.41 -3.84
CA THR A 187 -5.24 7.20 -2.43
C THR A 187 -4.15 6.15 -2.21
N ILE A 188 -3.86 5.31 -3.21
CA ILE A 188 -2.78 4.31 -3.16
C ILE A 188 -1.42 4.95 -2.84
N ARG A 189 -1.21 6.23 -3.20
CA ARG A 189 0.00 6.99 -2.89
C ARG A 189 0.26 7.14 -1.40
N ASN A 190 -0.79 7.11 -0.58
CA ASN A 190 -0.64 7.20 0.87
C ASN A 190 0.15 6.00 1.45
N THR A 191 0.32 4.92 0.69
CA THR A 191 1.23 3.81 1.01
C THR A 191 2.64 4.30 1.31
N TYR A 192 3.16 5.29 0.56
CA TYR A 192 4.51 5.85 0.71
C TYR A 192 4.69 6.70 1.96
N PHE A 193 3.61 7.02 2.68
CA PHE A 193 3.65 7.84 3.88
C PHE A 193 3.24 7.00 5.08
N HIS A 194 2.02 6.48 5.05
CA HIS A 194 1.45 5.67 6.12
C HIS A 194 2.27 4.42 6.39
N VAL A 195 2.46 3.56 5.38
CA VAL A 195 3.08 2.25 5.58
C VAL A 195 4.57 2.39 5.85
N SER A 196 5.26 3.33 5.21
CA SER A 196 6.68 3.58 5.47
C SER A 196 6.97 4.04 6.90
N LEU A 197 6.08 4.84 7.49
CA LEU A 197 6.19 5.26 8.89
C LEU A 197 6.11 4.06 9.85
N TRP A 198 5.24 3.07 9.57
CA TRP A 198 5.18 1.84 10.37
C TRP A 198 6.45 1.01 10.29
N PHE A 199 7.08 0.91 9.11
CA PHE A 199 8.38 0.25 8.98
C PHE A 199 9.48 0.98 9.76
N ALA A 200 9.57 2.31 9.60
CA ALA A 200 10.55 3.10 10.34
C ALA A 200 10.34 3.01 11.86
N MET A 201 9.07 3.04 12.31
CA MET A 201 8.69 2.82 13.70
C MET A 201 9.21 1.47 14.21
N MET A 202 9.02 0.39 13.45
CA MET A 202 9.48 -0.95 13.82
C MET A 202 10.99 -0.99 14.03
N PHE A 203 11.79 -0.45 13.10
CA PHE A 203 13.24 -0.41 13.24
C PHE A 203 13.69 0.41 14.45
N VAL A 204 13.02 1.53 14.73
CA VAL A 204 13.28 2.37 15.90
C VAL A 204 12.90 1.65 17.20
N PHE A 205 11.78 0.94 17.27
CA PHE A 205 11.40 0.15 18.45
C PHE A 205 12.30 -1.07 18.67
N ILE A 206 12.78 -1.72 17.61
CA ILE A 206 13.81 -2.76 17.72
C ILE A 206 15.08 -2.18 18.38
N ALA A 207 15.49 -0.98 17.97
CA ALA A 207 16.62 -0.29 18.59
C ALA A 207 16.32 0.03 20.08
N ALA A 208 15.13 0.54 20.41
CA ALA A 208 14.71 0.80 21.78
C ALA A 208 14.80 -0.46 22.66
N CYS A 209 14.19 -1.56 22.21
CA CYS A 209 14.21 -2.86 22.91
C CYS A 209 15.65 -3.38 23.07
N THR A 210 16.48 -3.25 22.04
CA THR A 210 17.91 -3.62 22.11
C THR A 210 18.64 -2.86 23.21
N TYR A 211 18.37 -1.55 23.35
CA TYR A 211 18.99 -0.72 24.40
C TYR A 211 18.40 -1.00 25.79
N ALA A 212 17.11 -1.33 25.90
CA ALA A 212 16.50 -1.82 27.13
C ALA A 212 17.17 -3.12 27.62
N VAL A 213 17.39 -4.08 26.72
CA VAL A 213 18.12 -5.31 27.01
C VAL A 213 19.57 -5.02 27.42
N LYS A 214 20.25 -4.09 26.73
CA LYS A 214 21.62 -3.66 27.10
C LYS A 214 21.68 -3.06 28.50
N TYR A 215 20.68 -2.27 28.90
CA TYR A 215 20.60 -1.71 30.24
C TYR A 215 20.49 -2.82 31.30
N LEU A 216 19.58 -3.79 31.10
CA LEU A 216 19.36 -4.89 32.06
C LEU A 216 20.51 -5.90 32.12
N ARG A 217 21.10 -6.26 30.98
CA ARG A 217 22.21 -7.23 30.91
C ARG A 217 23.48 -6.72 31.58
N ARG A 218 23.70 -5.41 31.57
CA ARG A 218 24.91 -4.81 32.14
C ARG A 218 24.69 -4.48 33.61
N SER A 219 24.45 -5.52 34.41
CA SER A 219 24.37 -5.39 35.85
C SER A 219 25.64 -5.94 36.51
N ARG A 220 26.27 -5.07 37.32
CA ARG A 220 27.27 -5.38 38.36
C ARG A 220 28.74 -5.52 37.97
N GLY A 221 29.30 -4.53 37.27
CA GLY A 221 30.76 -4.39 37.25
C GLY A 221 31.30 -3.49 36.14
N GLN A 222 31.27 -2.18 36.34
CA GLN A 222 32.25 -1.27 35.75
C GLN A 222 32.10 0.11 36.40
N HIS A 223 33.15 0.52 37.12
CA HIS A 223 33.26 1.84 37.72
C HIS A 223 33.11 2.93 36.66
N ILE A 224 32.51 4.04 37.08
CA ILE A 224 32.61 5.35 36.43
C ILE A 224 34.10 5.60 36.20
N THR A 225 34.56 5.54 34.95
CA THR A 225 35.89 6.03 34.61
C THR A 225 35.80 7.55 34.70
N GLU A 226 36.74 8.19 35.40
CA GLU A 226 36.77 9.63 35.77
C GLU A 226 36.54 10.61 34.60
N THR A 227 36.59 10.14 33.35
CA THR A 227 36.40 10.92 32.12
C THR A 227 34.97 10.97 31.58
N SER A 228 34.00 10.23 32.16
CA SER A 228 32.62 10.15 31.64
C SER A 228 31.56 10.46 32.70
N ILE A 229 31.01 11.68 32.68
CA ILE A 229 29.94 12.16 33.59
C ILE A 229 28.70 11.23 33.62
N VAL A 230 28.43 10.50 32.54
CA VAL A 230 27.26 9.61 32.40
C VAL A 230 27.73 8.16 32.26
N SER A 231 27.22 7.25 33.10
CA SER A 231 27.64 5.84 33.07
C SER A 231 27.21 5.15 31.77
N TYR A 232 27.85 4.03 31.41
CA TYR A 232 27.44 3.26 30.24
C TYR A 232 25.98 2.78 30.35
N ARG A 233 25.53 2.39 31.55
CA ARG A 233 24.14 1.97 31.78
C ARG A 233 23.17 3.11 31.51
N ASP A 234 23.44 4.29 32.05
CA ASP A 234 22.56 5.46 31.86
C ASP A 234 22.47 5.82 30.39
N ARG A 235 23.58 5.72 29.64
CA ARG A 235 23.56 5.89 28.18
C ARG A 235 22.62 4.90 27.50
N ALA A 236 22.60 3.64 27.93
CA ALA A 236 21.72 2.63 27.37
C ALA A 236 20.24 2.94 27.66
N ASP A 237 19.92 3.38 28.88
CA ASP A 237 18.58 3.84 29.24
C ASP A 237 18.17 5.08 28.42
N PHE A 238 19.03 6.10 28.32
CA PHE A 238 18.73 7.31 27.55
C PHE A 238 18.49 7.02 26.07
N TRP A 239 19.25 6.11 25.47
CA TRP A 239 19.00 5.65 24.10
C TRP A 239 17.68 4.91 23.98
N SER A 240 17.37 4.01 24.92
CA SER A 240 16.08 3.29 24.93
C SER A 240 14.90 4.26 24.96
N VAL A 241 14.94 5.26 25.84
CA VAL A 241 13.92 6.31 25.92
C VAL A 241 13.84 7.10 24.62
N ALA A 242 14.98 7.55 24.08
CA ALA A 242 15.02 8.36 22.87
C ALA A 242 14.41 7.63 21.66
N PHE A 243 14.76 6.37 21.46
CA PHE A 243 14.15 5.55 20.41
C PHE A 243 12.66 5.31 20.68
N THR A 244 12.28 5.01 21.92
CA THR A 244 10.86 4.81 22.26
C THR A 244 10.01 6.05 21.98
N SER A 245 10.52 7.25 22.30
CA SER A 245 9.85 8.52 21.99
C SER A 245 9.65 8.74 20.50
N VAL A 246 10.68 8.46 19.68
CA VAL A 246 10.57 8.61 18.22
C VAL A 246 9.68 7.55 17.60
N GLY A 247 9.75 6.30 18.07
CA GLY A 247 8.84 5.25 17.63
C GLY A 247 7.38 5.59 17.96
N MET A 248 7.11 6.12 19.16
CA MET A 248 5.76 6.59 19.51
C MET A 248 5.28 7.72 18.60
N LEU A 249 6.15 8.69 18.26
CA LEU A 249 5.84 9.75 17.29
C LEU A 249 5.46 9.17 15.93
N PHE A 250 6.25 8.23 15.40
CA PHE A 250 5.95 7.57 14.13
C PHE A 250 4.68 6.72 14.18
N GLY A 251 4.39 6.07 15.30
CA GLY A 251 3.14 5.35 15.51
C GLY A 251 1.92 6.27 15.48
N ILE A 252 1.99 7.44 16.13
CA ILE A 252 0.92 8.44 16.11
C ILE A 252 0.72 8.98 14.69
N LEU A 253 1.81 9.37 14.00
CA LEU A 253 1.73 9.83 12.61
C LEU A 253 1.20 8.74 11.67
N GLY A 254 1.60 7.48 11.90
CA GLY A 254 1.07 6.31 11.21
C GLY A 254 -0.43 6.15 11.42
N LEU A 255 -0.92 6.33 12.64
CA LEU A 255 -2.35 6.27 12.94
C LEU A 255 -3.14 7.39 12.26
N LEU A 256 -2.63 8.63 12.30
CA LEU A 256 -3.29 9.80 11.67
C LEU A 256 -3.34 9.67 10.14
N THR A 257 -2.23 9.31 9.51
CA THR A 257 -2.16 9.09 8.06
C THR A 257 -3.01 7.89 7.63
N GLY A 258 -3.15 6.87 8.49
CA GLY A 258 -4.02 5.73 8.27
C GLY A 258 -5.49 6.09 8.35
N ALA A 259 -5.88 6.88 9.35
CA ALA A 259 -7.25 7.38 9.49
C ALA A 259 -7.66 8.22 8.28
N LEU A 260 -6.76 9.10 7.79
CA LEU A 260 -7.01 9.86 6.57
C LEU A 260 -7.23 8.93 5.37
N TRP A 261 -6.43 7.87 5.24
CA TRP A 261 -6.63 6.88 4.17
C TRP A 261 -7.99 6.19 4.28
N ALA A 262 -8.34 5.73 5.47
CA ALA A 262 -9.59 5.06 5.75
C ALA A 262 -10.80 5.92 5.37
N LYS A 263 -10.73 7.24 5.62
CA LYS A 263 -11.80 8.17 5.23
C LYS A 263 -12.05 8.18 3.72
N TYR A 264 -11.00 8.20 2.91
CA TYR A 264 -11.14 8.26 1.46
C TYR A 264 -11.46 6.90 0.82
N THR A 265 -10.96 5.79 1.40
CA THR A 265 -11.19 4.45 0.85
C THR A 265 -12.52 3.84 1.31
N TRP A 266 -12.90 4.05 2.58
CA TRP A 266 -14.04 3.39 3.23
C TRP A 266 -15.07 4.37 3.82
N GLY A 267 -14.91 5.68 3.61
CA GLY A 267 -15.88 6.69 4.01
C GLY A 267 -15.82 7.12 5.49
N SER A 268 -14.98 6.50 6.34
CA SER A 268 -14.82 6.87 7.76
C SER A 268 -13.36 6.88 8.20
N PHE A 269 -12.98 7.85 9.04
CA PHE A 269 -11.64 7.93 9.65
C PHE A 269 -11.35 6.75 10.60
N TRP A 270 -12.40 6.19 11.18
CA TRP A 270 -12.33 5.07 12.11
C TRP A 270 -13.52 4.15 11.90
N SER A 271 -13.25 2.86 11.74
CA SER A 271 -14.26 1.85 11.43
C SER A 271 -14.29 0.73 12.47
N TRP A 272 -13.56 0.87 13.57
CA TRP A 272 -13.36 -0.20 14.56
C TRP A 272 -12.84 -1.52 13.93
N ASP A 273 -12.15 -1.39 12.81
CA ASP A 273 -11.46 -2.51 12.17
C ASP A 273 -10.43 -3.10 13.14
N ILE A 274 -10.30 -4.43 13.13
CA ILE A 274 -9.41 -5.15 14.05
C ILE A 274 -7.97 -4.65 14.02
N LYS A 275 -7.45 -4.24 12.86
CA LYS A 275 -6.08 -3.72 12.73
C LYS A 275 -5.98 -2.30 13.28
N GLN A 276 -6.99 -1.46 13.06
CA GLN A 276 -7.07 -0.15 13.70
C GLN A 276 -7.08 -0.30 15.23
N PHE A 277 -7.95 -1.17 15.75
CA PHE A 277 -8.14 -1.38 17.19
C PHE A 277 -6.88 -1.95 17.86
N THR A 278 -6.30 -3.02 17.32
CA THR A 278 -5.06 -3.62 17.86
C THR A 278 -3.86 -2.67 17.78
N THR A 279 -3.79 -1.84 16.74
CA THR A 279 -2.77 -0.79 16.62
C THR A 279 -2.93 0.27 17.71
N LEU A 280 -4.16 0.72 17.99
CA LEU A 280 -4.43 1.64 19.10
C LEU A 280 -4.01 1.05 20.45
N ILE A 281 -4.35 -0.23 20.71
CA ILE A 281 -3.92 -0.92 21.93
C ILE A 281 -2.39 -0.96 22.02
N ALA A 282 -1.68 -1.29 20.93
CA ALA A 282 -0.22 -1.32 20.93
C ALA A 282 0.39 0.06 21.29
N LEU A 283 -0.16 1.14 20.74
CA LEU A 283 0.28 2.50 21.08
C LEU A 283 -0.08 2.90 22.52
N LEU A 284 -1.23 2.46 23.05
CA LEU A 284 -1.60 2.67 24.46
C LEU A 284 -0.67 1.92 25.42
N ILE A 285 -0.23 0.71 25.08
CA ILE A 285 0.80 -0.01 25.85
C ILE A 285 2.09 0.81 25.86
N TYR A 286 2.54 1.33 24.72
CA TYR A 286 3.70 2.23 24.70
C TYR A 286 3.46 3.57 25.40
N ALA A 287 2.24 4.09 25.47
CA ALA A 287 1.90 5.23 26.31
C ALA A 287 2.08 4.88 27.81
N GLY A 288 1.71 3.66 28.20
CA GLY A 288 1.96 3.10 29.53
C GLY A 288 3.43 3.08 29.93
N TYR A 289 4.36 2.89 28.99
CA TYR A 289 5.81 3.01 29.24
C TYR A 289 6.16 4.41 29.76
N PHE A 290 5.63 5.48 29.13
CA PHE A 290 5.90 6.85 29.56
C PHE A 290 5.22 7.18 30.88
N ALA A 291 4.00 6.71 31.09
CA ALA A 291 3.28 6.88 32.37
C ALA A 291 4.03 6.22 33.53
N LEU A 292 4.49 4.97 33.35
CA LEU A 292 5.32 4.27 34.33
C LEU A 292 6.59 5.06 34.64
N ARG A 293 7.27 5.54 33.60
CA ARG A 293 8.52 6.28 33.76
C ARG A 293 8.34 7.61 34.48
N ALA A 294 7.22 8.30 34.26
CA ALA A 294 6.89 9.55 34.95
C ALA A 294 6.51 9.36 36.43
N ALA A 295 5.95 8.19 36.78
CA ALA A 295 5.51 7.92 38.15
C ALA A 295 6.65 7.57 39.13
N ILE A 296 7.75 7.01 38.63
CA ILE A 296 8.87 6.56 39.48
C ILE A 296 9.89 7.70 39.67
N GLN A 297 10.13 8.07 40.93
CA GLN A 297 11.07 9.14 41.28
C GLN A 297 12.52 8.67 41.30
N ASP A 298 12.79 7.50 41.88
CA ASP A 298 14.15 6.94 41.96
C ASP A 298 14.69 6.64 40.54
N PRO A 299 15.79 7.28 40.10
CA PRO A 299 16.29 7.16 38.74
C PRO A 299 16.65 5.73 38.32
N GLU A 300 17.23 4.94 39.23
CA GLU A 300 17.67 3.57 38.96
C GLU A 300 16.47 2.61 38.87
N GLN A 301 15.52 2.70 39.83
CA GLN A 301 14.27 1.95 39.77
C GLN A 301 13.47 2.32 38.52
N ARG A 302 13.40 3.61 38.17
CA ARG A 302 12.72 4.11 36.97
C ARG A 302 13.31 3.50 35.71
N ALA A 303 14.64 3.53 35.54
CA ALA A 303 15.32 2.98 34.38
C ALA A 303 15.12 1.46 34.28
N ARG A 304 15.26 0.73 35.40
CA ARG A 304 15.06 -0.73 35.46
C ARG A 304 13.64 -1.16 35.11
N LEU A 305 12.62 -0.54 35.72
CA LEU A 305 11.23 -0.87 35.43
C LEU A 305 10.84 -0.49 34.01
N SER A 306 11.30 0.68 33.53
CA SER A 306 11.08 1.12 32.15
C SER A 306 11.70 0.16 31.15
N ALA A 307 12.92 -0.32 31.38
CA ALA A 307 13.60 -1.25 30.48
C ALA A 307 12.83 -2.58 30.35
N SER A 308 12.40 -3.16 31.47
CA SER A 308 11.56 -4.37 31.46
C SER A 308 10.24 -4.14 30.75
N TYR A 309 9.58 -3.01 31.02
CA TYR A 309 8.32 -2.66 30.37
C TYR A 309 8.48 -2.46 28.86
N ASN A 310 9.57 -1.86 28.40
CA ASN A 310 9.84 -1.67 26.97
C ASN A 310 9.93 -3.00 26.22
N ILE A 311 10.60 -3.99 26.80
CA ILE A 311 10.72 -5.34 26.24
C ILE A 311 9.33 -5.99 26.17
N PHE A 312 8.53 -5.86 27.22
CA PHE A 312 7.14 -6.33 27.23
C PHE A 312 6.30 -5.64 26.14
N ALA A 313 6.37 -4.32 26.04
CA ALA A 313 5.63 -3.54 25.06
C ALA A 313 6.01 -3.94 23.62
N PHE A 314 7.30 -4.14 23.34
CA PHE A 314 7.76 -4.62 22.06
C PHE A 314 7.25 -6.03 21.75
N ALA A 315 7.31 -6.94 22.73
CA ALA A 315 6.79 -8.31 22.58
C ALA A 315 5.28 -8.33 22.34
N ALA A 316 4.51 -7.48 23.03
CA ALA A 316 3.06 -7.34 22.85
C ALA A 316 2.69 -6.71 21.49
N LEU A 317 3.53 -5.83 20.96
CA LEU A 317 3.30 -5.16 19.68
C LEU A 317 3.28 -6.16 18.50
N ILE A 318 4.09 -7.22 18.54
CA ILE A 318 4.15 -8.23 17.47
C ILE A 318 2.80 -8.94 17.23
N PRO A 319 2.17 -9.60 18.23
CA PRO A 319 0.88 -10.23 18.03
C PRO A 319 -0.22 -9.23 17.71
N LEU A 320 -0.21 -8.04 18.33
CA LEU A 320 -1.21 -7.01 18.08
C LEU A 320 -1.19 -6.51 16.63
N ILE A 321 -0.02 -6.18 16.07
CA ILE A 321 0.06 -5.58 14.74
C ILE A 321 0.08 -6.63 13.61
N TYR A 322 0.71 -7.79 13.82
CA TYR A 322 0.99 -8.73 12.73
C TYR A 322 0.20 -10.03 12.78
N ILE A 323 -0.17 -10.52 13.97
CA ILE A 323 -0.78 -11.86 14.11
C ILE A 323 -2.30 -11.73 14.16
N ILE A 324 -2.83 -10.98 15.14
CA ILE A 324 -4.27 -10.88 15.40
C ILE A 324 -5.06 -10.39 14.17
N PRO A 325 -4.64 -9.33 13.46
CA PRO A 325 -5.40 -8.86 12.29
C PRO A 325 -5.51 -9.92 11.18
N ARG A 326 -4.49 -10.77 11.01
CA ARG A 326 -4.47 -11.79 9.95
C ARG A 326 -5.34 -13.00 10.27
N ILE A 327 -5.39 -13.42 11.52
CA ILE A 327 -6.21 -14.58 11.92
C ILE A 327 -7.70 -14.23 12.06
N SER A 328 -8.04 -12.94 12.10
CA SER A 328 -9.42 -12.49 12.28
C SER A 328 -10.33 -12.62 11.05
N GLY A 329 -9.77 -12.73 9.85
CA GLY A 329 -10.50 -12.91 8.58
C GLY A 329 -11.34 -11.72 8.09
N ASN A 330 -11.71 -10.78 8.96
CA ASN A 330 -12.72 -9.74 8.70
C ASN A 330 -12.16 -8.32 8.76
N SER A 331 -10.98 -8.07 8.17
CA SER A 331 -10.38 -6.73 8.17
C SER A 331 -10.50 -6.03 6.82
N LEU A 332 -10.82 -4.74 6.87
CA LEU A 332 -10.84 -3.86 5.70
C LEU A 332 -9.43 -3.61 5.14
N HIS A 333 -8.39 -3.82 5.94
CA HIS A 333 -7.02 -3.54 5.53
C HIS A 333 -6.55 -4.47 4.39
N PRO A 334 -5.94 -3.92 3.32
CA PRO A 334 -5.34 -4.73 2.28
C PRO A 334 -4.32 -5.73 2.83
N GLY A 335 -4.38 -6.97 2.37
CA GLY A 335 -3.50 -8.07 2.81
C GLY A 335 -3.83 -8.65 4.20
N ALA A 336 -5.06 -8.45 4.70
CA ALA A 336 -5.53 -9.09 5.92
C ALA A 336 -6.13 -10.49 5.69
N ALA A 337 -6.65 -10.77 4.49
CA ALA A 337 -7.04 -12.11 4.06
C ALA A 337 -5.96 -12.68 3.13
N GLY A 338 -5.23 -13.70 3.57
CA GLY A 338 -4.25 -14.42 2.74
C GLY A 338 -2.83 -13.83 2.71
N ASN A 339 -2.18 -13.90 1.53
CA ASN A 339 -0.77 -13.57 1.29
C ASN A 339 -0.47 -12.09 1.65
N PRO A 340 0.76 -11.73 2.05
CA PRO A 340 1.05 -10.45 2.67
C PRO A 340 0.61 -9.28 1.78
N ALA A 341 0.28 -8.16 2.42
CA ALA A 341 0.15 -6.83 1.77
C ALA A 341 1.43 -6.36 1.00
N LEU A 342 2.43 -7.24 0.87
CA LEU A 342 3.73 -7.10 0.21
C LEU A 342 4.19 -8.46 -0.38
N GLY A 343 3.27 -9.30 -0.84
CA GLY A 343 3.61 -10.45 -1.67
C GLY A 343 4.37 -10.01 -2.91
N GLY A 344 5.29 -10.84 -3.41
CA GLY A 344 6.14 -10.56 -4.57
C GLY A 344 5.35 -10.22 -5.86
N GLU A 345 4.06 -10.52 -5.91
CA GLU A 345 3.14 -10.20 -7.01
C GLU A 345 2.18 -9.03 -6.69
N ASP A 346 2.08 -8.58 -5.44
CA ASP A 346 1.07 -7.60 -5.00
C ASP A 346 1.56 -6.14 -5.05
N LEU A 347 2.86 -5.91 -4.86
CA LEU A 347 3.48 -4.58 -4.97
C LEU A 347 4.23 -4.47 -6.30
N ASP A 348 3.68 -3.67 -7.21
CA ASP A 348 4.26 -3.37 -8.52
C ASP A 348 5.71 -2.85 -8.42
N ASN A 349 6.56 -3.24 -9.38
CA ASN A 349 7.98 -2.89 -9.40
C ASN A 349 8.21 -1.37 -9.40
N THR A 350 7.34 -0.61 -10.08
CA THR A 350 7.39 0.86 -10.10
C THR A 350 7.16 1.44 -8.72
N MET A 351 6.22 0.86 -7.97
CA MET A 351 5.97 1.30 -6.60
C MET A 351 7.16 0.98 -5.68
N ARG A 352 7.84 -0.15 -5.85
CA ARG A 352 9.01 -0.56 -5.04
C ARG A 352 10.17 0.42 -5.12
N MET A 353 10.39 1.01 -6.30
CA MET A 353 11.44 2.01 -6.53
C MET A 353 11.27 3.28 -5.70
N ILE A 354 10.08 3.53 -5.16
CA ILE A 354 9.78 4.69 -4.31
C ILE A 354 9.58 4.23 -2.87
N PHE A 355 8.90 3.10 -2.68
CA PHE A 355 8.54 2.56 -1.38
C PHE A 355 9.74 2.20 -0.49
N TYR A 356 10.74 1.48 -1.02
CA TYR A 356 11.90 1.11 -0.20
C TYR A 356 12.80 2.31 0.15
N PRO A 357 13.14 3.21 -0.81
CA PRO A 357 13.86 4.44 -0.49
C PRO A 357 13.21 5.27 0.61
N ILE A 358 11.90 5.50 0.57
CA ILE A 358 11.23 6.30 1.61
C ILE A 358 11.21 5.62 2.98
N ILE A 359 11.13 4.27 3.04
CA ILE A 359 11.30 3.51 4.29
C ILE A 359 12.69 3.76 4.88
N ILE A 360 13.73 3.66 4.06
CA ILE A 360 15.11 3.91 4.48
C ILE A 360 15.25 5.37 4.95
N GLY A 361 14.69 6.32 4.20
CA GLY A 361 14.67 7.73 4.54
C GLY A 361 14.07 8.01 5.92
N TRP A 362 12.83 7.54 6.16
CA TRP A 362 12.17 7.69 7.46
C TRP A 362 12.91 6.98 8.58
N THR A 363 13.52 5.83 8.31
CA THR A 363 14.33 5.09 9.29
C THR A 363 15.54 5.92 9.70
N LEU A 364 16.33 6.42 8.73
CA LEU A 364 17.48 7.29 8.99
C LEU A 364 17.06 8.57 9.72
N MET A 365 15.96 9.21 9.32
CA MET A 365 15.42 10.35 10.05
C MET A 365 15.03 10.00 11.49
N GLY A 366 14.43 8.83 11.72
CA GLY A 366 14.10 8.32 13.05
C GLY A 366 15.33 8.18 13.95
N PHE A 367 16.38 7.53 13.44
CA PHE A 367 17.65 7.40 14.16
C PHE A 367 18.30 8.77 14.43
N TRP A 368 18.20 9.71 13.49
CA TRP A 368 18.70 11.07 13.69
C TRP A 368 17.93 11.82 14.79
N MET A 369 16.59 11.82 14.74
CA MET A 369 15.75 12.43 15.77
C MET A 369 16.03 11.84 17.15
N ALA A 370 16.17 10.51 17.25
CA ALA A 370 16.52 9.85 18.50
C ALA A 370 17.91 10.29 18.98
N GLY A 371 18.87 10.46 18.06
CA GLY A 371 20.19 10.99 18.38
C GLY A 371 20.17 12.43 18.90
N ILE A 372 19.28 13.29 18.39
CA ILE A 372 19.07 14.64 18.92
C ILE A 372 18.48 14.55 20.33
N LYS A 373 17.42 13.75 20.52
CA LYS A 373 16.77 13.55 21.83
C LYS A 373 17.76 13.02 22.88
N TYR A 374 18.59 12.04 22.53
CA TYR A 374 19.64 11.51 23.39
C TYR A 374 20.63 12.59 23.83
N ARG A 375 21.13 13.41 22.89
CA ARG A 375 22.08 14.50 23.20
C ARG A 375 21.45 15.54 24.11
N LEU A 376 20.17 15.85 23.90
CA LEU A 376 19.42 16.75 24.76
C LEU A 376 19.34 16.22 26.19
N THR A 377 19.01 14.92 26.36
CA THR A 377 18.99 14.29 27.69
C THR A 377 20.36 14.32 28.37
N VAL A 378 21.44 13.98 27.65
CA VAL A 378 22.80 14.04 28.20
C VAL A 378 23.22 15.46 28.56
N ALA A 379 22.82 16.46 27.77
CA ALA A 379 23.10 17.85 28.08
C ALA A 379 22.36 18.32 29.34
N GLN A 380 21.10 17.92 29.51
CA GLN A 380 20.31 18.19 30.71
C GLN A 380 20.96 17.59 31.95
N GLU A 381 21.34 16.31 31.91
CA GLU A 381 21.99 15.64 33.04
C GLU A 381 23.28 16.35 33.48
N LYS A 382 24.07 16.83 32.51
CA LYS A 382 25.29 17.61 32.79
C LYS A 382 25.01 18.98 33.41
N LEU A 383 23.87 19.60 33.08
CA LEU A 383 23.48 20.88 33.68
C LEU A 383 23.00 20.66 35.10
N ASP A 384 22.16 19.64 35.32
CA ASP A 384 21.62 19.30 36.65
C ASP A 384 22.77 19.01 37.63
N LEU A 385 23.78 18.24 37.19
CA LEU A 385 24.98 17.94 37.99
C LEU A 385 25.92 19.13 38.24
N ARG A 386 25.83 20.21 37.46
CA ARG A 386 26.60 21.46 37.70
C ARG A 386 25.91 22.38 38.70
N HIS A 387 24.61 22.21 38.88
CA HIS A 387 23.77 23.04 39.75
C HIS A 387 23.43 22.34 41.08
N SER A 388 23.70 21.05 41.22
CA SER A 388 23.76 20.28 42.47
C SER A 388 25.12 20.41 43.13
#